data_AF-A0A0A0NSJ9-F1
#
_entry.id   AF-A0A0A0NSJ9-F1
#
_cell.length_a   1.000
_cell.length_b   1.000
_cell.length_c   1.000
_cell.angle_alpha   90.00
_cell.angle_beta   90.00
_cell.angle_gamma   90.00
#
_symmetry.space_group_name_H-M   'P 1'
#
loop_
_entity.id
_entity.type
_entity.pdbx_description
1 polymer ?
#
loop_
_entity_poly.entity_id
_entity_poly.type
_entity_poly.pdbx_seq_one_letter_code
_entity_poly.pdbx_strand_id
1 'polypeptide(L)'
;MTDNQRAITEVQRQQAKLIWDFHQMHHQARPCDVAIGLGSHDLGVPAFCAELYRAGLFETLVFTGGPNPTAPERFPCGEAVHFREHAIALGVPAEAILLEPEARNTGQNITLSREVLAAAGITPETVLLVSMPYMERRSFATARKMWPEAEVICASEPLEFDDYLKSIGDEKLVTDQLVGDLQRVIEYPKLGFAIEQDVPEDVHAAYESLLAAGFDSRLLKL
;
A
#
# COMPACT_ATOMS: atom_id res chain seq x y z
N MET A 1 3.97 29.37 -2.23
CA MET A 1 4.68 29.29 -0.93
C MET A 1 3.64 29.22 0.16
N THR A 2 3.25 28.01 0.54
CA THR A 2 2.43 27.76 1.73
C THR A 2 3.28 26.92 2.65
N ASP A 3 4.12 27.63 3.39
CA ASP A 3 4.88 27.10 4.51
C ASP A 3 3.88 26.95 5.66
N ASN A 4 3.23 25.80 5.73
CA ASN A 4 2.37 25.44 6.85
C ASN A 4 2.56 23.96 7.18
N GLN A 5 3.83 23.54 7.25
CA GLN A 5 4.22 22.33 7.96
C GLN A 5 3.86 22.55 9.43
N ARG A 6 2.64 22.19 9.81
CA ARG A 6 2.29 22.10 11.22
C ARG A 6 3.06 20.92 11.78
N ALA A 7 4.16 21.19 12.47
CA ALA A 7 4.83 20.18 13.28
C ALA A 7 3.81 19.57 14.25
N ILE A 8 3.70 18.24 14.25
CA ILE A 8 2.82 17.53 15.16
C ILE A 8 3.46 17.53 16.56
N THR A 9 2.65 17.43 17.61
CA THR A 9 3.19 17.32 18.98
C THR A 9 3.79 15.94 19.21
N GLU A 10 4.66 15.80 20.21
CA GLU A 10 5.23 14.49 20.58
C GLU A 10 4.14 13.44 20.90
N VAL A 11 3.06 13.85 21.56
CA VAL A 11 1.90 12.97 21.83
C VAL A 11 1.24 12.52 20.52
N GLN A 12 1.03 13.45 19.57
CA GLN A 12 0.46 13.12 18.26
C GLN A 12 1.38 12.20 17.46
N ARG A 13 2.69 12.40 17.57
CA ARG A 13 3.70 11.55 16.94
C ARG A 13 3.67 10.13 17.51
N GLN A 14 3.54 9.97 18.82
CA GLN A 14 3.40 8.66 19.47
C GLN A 14 2.10 7.96 19.05
N GLN A 15 0.99 8.70 18.97
CA GLN A 15 -0.29 8.18 18.46
C GLN A 15 -0.20 7.75 17.00
N ALA A 16 0.45 8.57 16.15
CA ALA A 16 0.68 8.24 14.75
C ALA A 16 1.57 7.00 14.61
N LYS A 17 2.63 6.89 15.43
CA LYS A 17 3.48 5.70 15.47
C LYS A 17 2.71 4.45 15.86
N LEU A 18 1.80 4.54 16.85
CA LEU A 18 0.97 3.40 17.25
C LEU A 18 0.10 2.90 16.08
N ILE A 19 -0.49 3.81 15.30
CA ILE A 19 -1.24 3.47 14.09
C ILE A 19 -0.33 2.91 12.99
N TRP A 20 0.86 3.49 12.80
CA TRP A 20 1.87 2.98 11.86
C TRP A 20 2.24 1.53 12.17
N ASP A 21 2.63 1.25 13.42
CA ASP A 21 3.02 -0.08 13.87
C ASP A 21 1.85 -1.06 13.70
N PHE A 22 0.62 -0.61 13.99
CA PHE A 22 -0.58 -1.43 13.74
C PHE A 22 -0.74 -1.76 12.25
N HIS A 23 -0.49 -0.85 11.33
CA HIS A 23 -0.66 -1.13 9.89
C HIS A 23 0.29 -2.18 9.34
N GLN A 24 1.44 -2.38 9.97
CA GLN A 24 2.40 -3.40 9.54
C GLN A 24 1.89 -4.80 9.87
N MET A 25 1.88 -5.68 8.86
CA MET A 25 1.44 -7.07 9.01
C MET A 25 2.54 -7.95 9.61
N HIS A 26 3.81 -7.54 9.47
CA HIS A 26 4.99 -8.31 9.87
C HIS A 26 5.01 -9.73 9.30
N HIS A 27 4.40 -9.94 8.14
CA HIS A 27 4.50 -11.20 7.42
C HIS A 27 5.96 -11.43 7.00
N GLN A 28 6.43 -12.67 7.11
CA GLN A 28 7.76 -13.03 6.64
C GLN A 28 7.72 -13.24 5.13
N ALA A 29 8.45 -12.38 4.40
CA ALA A 29 8.63 -12.56 2.96
C ALA A 29 9.30 -13.91 2.68
N ARG A 30 8.71 -14.66 1.74
CA ARG A 30 9.18 -15.97 1.30
C ARG A 30 8.89 -16.14 -0.19
N PRO A 31 9.49 -17.14 -0.86
CA PRO A 31 9.15 -17.44 -2.25
C PRO A 31 7.64 -17.63 -2.43
N CYS A 32 7.10 -16.97 -3.46
CA CYS A 32 5.71 -16.99 -3.88
C CYS A 32 5.63 -17.19 -5.40
N ASP A 33 4.49 -17.66 -5.89
CA ASP A 33 4.28 -17.88 -7.33
C ASP A 33 4.38 -16.57 -8.11
N VAL A 34 3.84 -15.49 -7.54
CA VAL A 34 3.85 -14.14 -8.13
C VAL A 34 4.00 -13.06 -7.06
N ALA A 35 4.43 -11.87 -7.50
CA ALA A 35 4.28 -10.64 -6.73
C ALA A 35 3.37 -9.63 -7.42
N ILE A 36 2.73 -8.77 -6.63
CA ILE A 36 1.91 -7.65 -7.10
C ILE A 36 2.37 -6.38 -6.38
N GLY A 37 2.93 -5.44 -7.13
CA GLY A 37 3.28 -4.10 -6.64
C GLY A 37 2.08 -3.15 -6.78
N LEU A 38 1.52 -2.72 -5.66
CA LEU A 38 0.34 -1.85 -5.62
C LEU A 38 0.69 -0.40 -5.94
N GLY A 39 0.00 0.13 -6.96
CA GLY A 39 0.08 1.53 -7.38
C GLY A 39 -0.14 2.49 -6.22
N SER A 40 0.77 3.46 -6.16
CA SER A 40 0.73 4.55 -5.20
C SER A 40 1.61 5.69 -5.71
N HIS A 41 1.76 6.73 -4.89
CA HIS A 41 2.69 7.81 -5.19
C HIS A 41 4.15 7.44 -4.89
N ASP A 42 4.40 6.35 -4.15
CA ASP A 42 5.69 6.01 -3.54
C ASP A 42 6.53 5.08 -4.43
N LEU A 43 7.72 5.56 -4.84
CA LEU A 43 8.68 4.77 -5.61
C LEU A 43 9.42 3.71 -4.77
N GLY A 44 9.26 3.72 -3.45
CA GLY A 44 9.72 2.64 -2.58
C GLY A 44 9.07 1.29 -2.94
N VAL A 45 7.83 1.29 -3.45
CA VAL A 45 7.14 0.07 -3.88
C VAL A 45 7.87 -0.65 -5.03
N PRO A 46 8.08 -0.03 -6.22
CA PRO A 46 8.81 -0.68 -7.29
C PRO A 46 10.28 -0.94 -6.96
N ALA A 47 10.91 -0.10 -6.13
CA ALA A 47 12.28 -0.33 -5.67
C ALA A 47 12.39 -1.60 -4.82
N PHE A 48 11.49 -1.77 -3.86
CA PHE A 48 11.46 -2.95 -3.01
C PHE A 48 11.05 -4.21 -3.78
N CYS A 49 10.12 -4.11 -4.75
CA CYS A 49 9.87 -5.22 -5.68
C CYS A 49 11.15 -5.67 -6.40
N ALA A 50 12.00 -4.74 -6.85
CA ALA A 50 13.26 -5.09 -7.51
C ALA A 50 14.24 -5.81 -6.55
N GLU A 51 14.27 -5.44 -5.27
CA GLU A 51 15.04 -6.14 -4.25
C GLU A 51 14.55 -7.57 -4.02
N LEU A 52 13.24 -7.74 -3.85
CA LEU A 52 12.62 -9.05 -3.63
C LEU A 52 12.79 -9.98 -4.85
N TYR A 53 12.73 -9.42 -6.07
CA TYR A 53 13.02 -10.15 -7.30
C TYR A 53 14.47 -10.64 -7.34
N ARG A 54 15.45 -9.77 -7.03
CA ARG A 54 16.87 -10.15 -6.95
C ARG A 54 17.15 -11.19 -5.87
N ALA A 55 16.35 -11.20 -4.79
CA ALA A 55 16.39 -12.22 -3.74
C ALA A 55 15.73 -13.55 -4.16
N GLY A 56 15.15 -13.64 -5.36
CA GLY A 56 14.54 -14.85 -5.90
C GLY A 56 13.20 -15.22 -5.26
N LEU A 57 12.44 -14.23 -4.75
CA LEU A 57 11.17 -14.50 -4.07
C LEU A 57 9.99 -14.68 -5.02
N PHE A 58 10.12 -14.34 -6.30
CA PHE A 58 9.13 -14.57 -7.34
C PHE A 58 9.79 -14.42 -8.71
N GLU A 59 9.17 -14.99 -9.75
CA GLU A 59 9.63 -14.85 -11.13
C GLU A 59 8.74 -13.90 -11.96
N THR A 60 7.46 -13.77 -11.59
CA THR A 60 6.49 -12.88 -12.26
C THR A 60 6.03 -11.79 -11.31
N LEU A 61 6.05 -10.54 -11.79
CA LEU A 61 5.62 -9.35 -11.08
C LEU A 61 4.52 -8.64 -11.86
N VAL A 62 3.41 -8.34 -11.20
CA VAL A 62 2.39 -7.42 -11.72
C VAL A 62 2.58 -6.06 -11.10
N PHE A 63 2.69 -5.00 -11.90
CA PHE A 63 2.43 -3.65 -11.41
C PHE A 63 1.02 -3.22 -11.79
N THR A 64 0.29 -2.68 -10.82
CA THR A 64 -1.13 -2.35 -10.92
C THR A 64 -1.40 -0.92 -10.47
N GLY A 65 -2.30 -0.21 -11.15
CA GLY A 65 -2.67 1.16 -10.83
C GLY A 65 -2.51 2.11 -12.03
N GLY A 66 -3.50 2.95 -12.26
CA GLY A 66 -3.43 3.93 -13.33
C GLY A 66 -3.28 5.38 -12.87
N PRO A 67 -3.67 6.35 -13.71
CA PRO A 67 -3.49 7.76 -13.41
C PRO A 67 -4.18 8.17 -12.10
N ASN A 68 -3.42 8.83 -11.23
CA ASN A 68 -3.95 9.41 -10.01
C ASN A 68 -4.76 10.68 -10.38
N PRO A 69 -6.08 10.72 -10.17
CA PRO A 69 -6.90 11.85 -10.58
C PRO A 69 -6.60 13.13 -9.78
N THR A 70 -5.97 13.00 -8.61
CA THR A 70 -5.63 14.14 -7.74
C THR A 70 -4.23 14.69 -7.97
N ALA A 71 -3.39 13.99 -8.73
CA ALA A 71 -2.03 14.39 -9.09
C ALA A 71 -1.62 13.79 -10.45
N PRO A 72 -2.36 14.07 -11.54
CA PRO A 72 -2.12 13.46 -12.85
C PRO A 72 -0.75 13.82 -13.44
N GLU A 73 -0.14 14.92 -13.00
CA GLU A 73 1.18 15.38 -13.43
C GLU A 73 2.33 14.53 -12.89
N ARG A 74 2.13 13.79 -11.78
CA ARG A 74 3.20 13.00 -11.15
C ARG A 74 3.53 11.77 -11.99
N PHE A 75 2.52 11.02 -12.41
CA PHE A 75 2.64 9.85 -13.29
C PHE A 75 1.62 9.95 -14.44
N PRO A 76 1.94 10.71 -15.52
CA PRO A 76 0.98 10.99 -16.59
C PRO A 76 0.45 9.75 -17.30
N CYS A 77 1.25 8.69 -17.35
CA CYS A 77 0.89 7.40 -17.96
C CYS A 77 0.29 6.40 -16.95
N GLY A 78 0.11 6.79 -15.69
CA GLY A 78 -0.36 5.94 -14.59
C GLY A 78 0.75 5.33 -13.73
N GLU A 79 0.37 4.96 -12.51
CA GLU A 79 1.26 4.43 -11.47
C GLU A 79 1.99 3.16 -11.93
N ALA A 80 1.28 2.18 -12.50
CA ALA A 80 1.85 0.90 -12.93
C ALA A 80 2.90 1.05 -14.04
N VAL A 81 2.64 1.92 -15.02
CA VAL A 81 3.58 2.17 -16.13
C VAL A 81 4.87 2.75 -15.59
N HIS A 82 4.78 3.73 -14.70
CA HIS A 82 5.95 4.36 -14.12
C HIS A 82 6.72 3.41 -13.17
N PHE A 83 6.01 2.59 -12.40
CA PHE A 83 6.62 1.57 -11.54
C PHE A 83 7.40 0.54 -12.34
N ARG A 84 6.87 0.10 -13.49
CA ARG A 84 7.60 -0.79 -14.41
C ARG A 84 8.89 -0.15 -14.92
N GLU A 85 8.84 1.09 -15.38
CA GLU A 85 10.05 1.79 -15.85
C GLU A 85 11.11 1.88 -14.76
N HIS A 86 10.69 2.19 -13.53
CA HIS A 86 11.57 2.27 -12.37
C HIS A 86 12.19 0.91 -12.03
N ALA A 87 11.39 -0.16 -11.98
CA ALA A 87 11.87 -1.50 -11.68
C ALA A 87 12.85 -2.04 -12.74
N ILE A 88 12.60 -1.74 -14.02
CA ILE A 88 13.52 -2.09 -15.12
C ILE A 88 14.86 -1.36 -14.95
N ALA A 89 14.83 -0.07 -14.60
CA ALA A 89 16.05 0.69 -14.33
C ALA A 89 16.86 0.12 -13.14
N LEU A 90 16.19 -0.58 -12.21
CA LEU A 90 16.81 -1.26 -11.07
C LEU A 90 17.21 -2.73 -11.36
N GLY A 91 17.01 -3.20 -12.60
CA GLY A 91 17.51 -4.48 -13.08
C GLY A 91 16.47 -5.62 -13.12
N VAL A 92 15.18 -5.34 -12.91
CA VAL A 92 14.12 -6.35 -13.16
C VAL A 92 13.92 -6.51 -14.67
N PRO A 93 14.01 -7.73 -15.24
CA PRO A 93 13.77 -7.95 -16.66
C PRO A 93 12.37 -7.53 -17.08
N ALA A 94 12.25 -6.91 -18.25
CA ALA A 94 10.99 -6.38 -18.75
C ALA A 94 9.93 -7.48 -18.97
N GLU A 95 10.38 -8.69 -19.31
CA GLU A 95 9.60 -9.90 -19.51
C GLU A 95 9.08 -10.54 -18.22
N ALA A 96 9.69 -10.22 -17.07
CA ALA A 96 9.21 -10.65 -15.76
C ALA A 96 8.03 -9.80 -15.27
N ILE A 97 7.74 -8.68 -15.95
CA ILE A 97 6.76 -7.68 -15.49
C ILE A 97 5.52 -7.69 -16.39
N LEU A 98 4.36 -7.97 -15.78
CA LEU A 98 3.04 -7.74 -16.34
C LEU A 98 2.50 -6.38 -15.87
N LEU A 99 1.68 -5.73 -16.71
CA LEU A 99 1.10 -4.42 -16.43
C LEU A 99 -0.42 -4.47 -16.33
N GLU A 100 -0.94 -3.77 -15.32
CA GLU A 100 -2.35 -3.48 -15.12
C GLU A 100 -2.51 -1.95 -14.90
N PRO A 101 -2.93 -1.16 -15.91
CA PRO A 101 -2.91 0.31 -15.83
C PRO A 101 -4.26 0.95 -15.47
N GLU A 102 -5.29 0.18 -15.14
CA GLU A 102 -6.66 0.67 -15.03
C GLU A 102 -7.16 0.84 -13.60
N ALA A 103 -6.55 0.15 -12.62
CA ALA A 103 -7.01 0.26 -11.24
C ALA A 103 -6.94 1.69 -10.67
N ARG A 104 -7.91 2.02 -9.82
CA ARG A 104 -8.07 3.32 -9.15
C ARG A 104 -8.22 3.19 -7.62
N ASN A 105 -8.22 1.98 -7.10
CA ASN A 105 -8.30 1.68 -5.68
C ASN A 105 -7.75 0.28 -5.40
N THR A 106 -7.51 -0.02 -4.13
CA THR A 106 -6.91 -1.30 -3.72
C THR A 106 -7.76 -2.51 -4.11
N GLY A 107 -9.10 -2.42 -4.09
CA GLY A 107 -9.95 -3.52 -4.54
C GLY A 107 -9.73 -3.85 -6.02
N GLN A 108 -9.73 -2.81 -6.87
CA GLN A 108 -9.43 -2.94 -8.29
C GLN A 108 -8.00 -3.42 -8.53
N ASN A 109 -7.02 -2.96 -7.74
CA ASN A 109 -5.65 -3.43 -7.89
C ASN A 109 -5.59 -4.96 -7.76
N ILE A 110 -6.31 -5.54 -6.78
CA ILE A 110 -6.36 -7.00 -6.60
C ILE A 110 -7.11 -7.69 -7.74
N THR A 111 -8.33 -7.25 -8.06
CA THR A 111 -9.16 -7.95 -9.05
C THR A 111 -8.57 -7.88 -10.45
N LEU A 112 -8.08 -6.72 -10.87
CA LEU A 112 -7.52 -6.53 -12.20
C LEU A 112 -6.14 -7.20 -12.33
N SER A 113 -5.33 -7.25 -11.26
CA SER A 113 -4.09 -8.04 -11.28
C SER A 113 -4.37 -9.54 -11.44
N ARG A 114 -5.41 -10.05 -10.78
CA ARG A 114 -5.85 -11.45 -10.96
C ARG A 114 -6.26 -11.73 -12.41
N GLU A 115 -6.96 -10.79 -13.05
CA GLU A 115 -7.35 -10.90 -14.47
C GLU A 115 -6.12 -10.89 -15.40
N VAL A 116 -5.16 -9.99 -15.17
CA VAL A 116 -3.90 -9.93 -15.94
C VAL A 116 -3.10 -11.24 -15.81
N LEU A 117 -3.03 -11.81 -14.61
CA LEU A 117 -2.39 -13.10 -14.38
C LEU A 117 -3.11 -14.24 -15.11
N ALA A 118 -4.44 -14.31 -15.00
CA ALA A 118 -5.24 -15.31 -15.69
C ALA A 118 -5.10 -15.21 -17.22
N ALA A 119 -5.07 -13.99 -17.78
CA ALA A 119 -4.84 -13.76 -19.20
C ALA A 119 -3.45 -14.21 -19.68
N ALA A 120 -2.46 -14.17 -18.79
CA ALA A 120 -1.12 -14.75 -19.01
C ALA A 120 -1.05 -16.26 -18.77
N GLY A 121 -2.15 -16.92 -18.39
CA GLY A 121 -2.20 -18.35 -18.07
C GLY A 121 -1.66 -18.70 -16.68
N ILE A 122 -1.51 -17.71 -15.79
CA ILE A 122 -0.95 -17.89 -14.45
C ILE A 122 -2.10 -17.91 -13.44
N THR A 123 -2.15 -18.97 -12.63
CA THR A 123 -3.12 -19.13 -11.53
C THR A 123 -2.35 -19.41 -10.24
N PRO A 124 -1.91 -18.37 -9.51
CA PRO A 124 -1.05 -18.54 -8.35
C PRO A 124 -1.83 -19.06 -7.14
N GLU A 125 -1.19 -19.91 -6.35
CA GLU A 125 -1.66 -20.30 -5.01
C GLU A 125 -1.15 -19.30 -3.96
N THR A 126 0.02 -18.71 -4.19
CA THR A 126 0.69 -17.77 -3.29
C THR A 126 1.00 -16.44 -3.97
N VAL A 127 0.65 -15.33 -3.32
CA VAL A 127 0.80 -13.96 -3.83
C VAL A 127 1.55 -13.11 -2.82
N LEU A 128 2.69 -12.55 -3.24
CA LEU A 128 3.40 -11.52 -2.49
C LEU A 128 2.87 -10.14 -2.86
N LEU A 129 2.13 -9.52 -1.95
CA LEU A 129 1.52 -8.21 -2.13
C LEU A 129 2.44 -7.11 -1.56
N VAL A 130 2.98 -6.29 -2.45
CA VAL A 130 3.92 -5.21 -2.10
C VAL A 130 3.20 -3.86 -2.14
N SER A 131 3.24 -3.10 -1.04
CA SER A 131 2.56 -1.81 -0.91
C SER A 131 3.40 -0.77 -0.16
N MET A 132 2.90 0.46 -0.03
CA MET A 132 3.44 1.39 0.97
C MET A 132 3.34 0.77 2.37
N PRO A 133 4.25 1.09 3.30
CA PRO A 133 4.30 0.40 4.61
C PRO A 133 3.01 0.50 5.42
N TYR A 134 2.39 1.68 5.44
CA TYR A 134 1.13 1.87 6.17
C TYR A 134 -0.10 1.26 5.48
N MET A 135 0.04 0.69 4.27
CA MET A 135 -1.06 0.09 3.52
C MET A 135 -1.14 -1.43 3.66
N GLU A 136 -0.16 -2.08 4.30
CA GLU A 136 -0.09 -3.55 4.32
C GLU A 136 -1.39 -4.18 4.84
N ARG A 137 -1.86 -3.77 6.02
CA ARG A 137 -3.06 -4.36 6.64
C ARG A 137 -4.32 -4.17 5.82
N ARG A 138 -4.56 -2.98 5.28
CA ARG A 138 -5.73 -2.74 4.42
C ARG A 138 -5.65 -3.54 3.13
N SER A 139 -4.46 -3.63 2.55
CA SER A 139 -4.21 -4.37 1.31
C SER A 139 -4.44 -5.87 1.53
N PHE A 140 -3.93 -6.41 2.63
CA PHE A 140 -4.19 -7.77 3.09
C PHE A 140 -5.69 -8.04 3.24
N ALA A 141 -6.38 -7.22 4.04
CA ALA A 141 -7.79 -7.43 4.35
C ALA A 141 -8.68 -7.36 3.09
N THR A 142 -8.33 -6.46 2.16
CA THR A 142 -8.99 -6.35 0.85
C THR A 142 -8.70 -7.59 0.00
N ALA A 143 -7.44 -8.01 -0.09
CA ALA A 143 -7.04 -9.16 -0.90
C ALA A 143 -7.68 -10.46 -0.41
N ARG A 144 -7.72 -10.70 0.91
CA ARG A 144 -8.40 -11.87 1.49
C ARG A 144 -9.90 -11.89 1.23
N LYS A 145 -10.52 -10.72 1.05
CA LYS A 145 -11.94 -10.61 0.67
C LYS A 145 -12.18 -10.88 -0.81
N MET A 146 -11.34 -10.31 -1.68
CA MET A 146 -11.54 -10.30 -3.13
C MET A 146 -10.93 -11.54 -3.83
N TRP A 147 -9.93 -12.15 -3.21
CA TRP A 147 -9.22 -13.32 -3.72
C TRP A 147 -8.99 -14.33 -2.59
N PRO A 148 -10.06 -14.94 -2.05
CA PRO A 148 -9.97 -15.82 -0.89
C PRO A 148 -9.19 -17.10 -1.15
N GLU A 149 -9.08 -17.53 -2.42
CA GLU A 149 -8.38 -18.75 -2.82
C GLU A 149 -6.86 -18.63 -2.76
N ALA A 150 -6.29 -17.43 -2.93
CA ALA A 150 -4.84 -17.23 -2.86
C ALA A 150 -4.40 -17.00 -1.41
N GLU A 151 -3.29 -17.63 -1.04
CA GLU A 151 -2.53 -17.25 0.15
C GLU A 151 -1.81 -15.93 -0.12
N VAL A 152 -2.07 -14.92 0.73
CA VAL A 152 -1.52 -13.56 0.55
C VAL A 152 -0.49 -13.29 1.64
N ILE A 153 0.71 -12.93 1.21
CA ILE A 153 1.80 -12.43 2.06
C ILE A 153 1.97 -10.97 1.74
N CYS A 154 2.16 -10.14 2.77
CA CYS A 154 2.32 -8.70 2.59
C CYS A 154 3.78 -8.35 2.87
N ALA A 155 4.29 -7.38 2.10
CA ALA A 155 5.59 -6.83 2.36
C ALA A 155 5.60 -5.36 1.94
N SER A 156 6.41 -4.58 2.62
CA SER A 156 6.77 -3.22 2.23
C SER A 156 8.26 -3.01 2.47
N GLU A 157 8.79 -1.91 1.94
CA GLU A 157 10.14 -1.48 2.29
C GLU A 157 10.29 -1.46 3.83
N PRO A 158 11.36 -2.07 4.38
CA PRO A 158 11.58 -2.15 5.83
C PRO A 158 12.09 -0.81 6.37
N LEU A 159 11.20 0.19 6.39
CA LEU A 159 11.46 1.53 6.90
C LEU A 159 10.89 1.70 8.30
N GLU A 160 11.69 2.26 9.19
CA GLU A 160 11.23 2.75 10.49
C GLU A 160 10.36 4.00 10.29
N PHE A 161 9.40 4.21 11.20
CA PHE A 161 8.45 5.33 11.11
C PHE A 161 9.15 6.68 10.97
N ASP A 162 10.21 6.91 11.75
CA ASP A 162 11.01 8.14 11.75
C ASP A 162 11.67 8.41 10.39
N ASP A 163 12.11 7.35 9.71
CA ASP A 163 12.75 7.48 8.40
C ASP A 163 11.72 7.66 7.29
N TYR A 164 10.53 7.06 7.44
CA TYR A 164 9.39 7.35 6.57
C TYR A 164 8.91 8.80 6.69
N LEU A 165 8.85 9.35 7.90
CA LEU A 165 8.51 10.77 8.10
C LEU A 165 9.53 11.68 7.42
N LYS A 166 10.83 11.37 7.52
CA LYS A 166 11.89 12.15 6.85
C LYS A 166 11.83 12.04 5.33
N SER A 167 11.51 10.86 4.79
CA SER A 167 11.46 10.65 3.33
C SER A 167 10.32 11.45 2.68
N ILE A 168 9.17 11.54 3.35
CA ILE A 168 8.03 12.34 2.90
C ILE A 168 8.23 13.83 3.19
N GLY A 169 8.83 14.16 4.34
CA GLY A 169 9.11 15.53 4.74
C GLY A 169 7.88 16.33 5.18
N ASP A 170 6.73 15.68 5.40
CA ASP A 170 5.51 16.32 5.92
C ASP A 170 4.81 15.39 6.93
N GLU A 171 5.13 15.57 8.21
CA GLU A 171 4.61 14.71 9.28
C GLU A 171 3.09 14.82 9.44
N LYS A 172 2.50 16.00 9.17
CA LYS A 172 1.05 16.15 9.21
C LYS A 172 0.41 15.33 8.10
N LEU A 173 0.94 15.42 6.88
CA LEU A 173 0.42 14.66 5.75
C LEU A 173 0.50 13.15 6.01
N VAL A 174 1.64 12.65 6.52
CA VAL A 174 1.79 11.24 6.88
C VAL A 174 0.77 10.84 7.94
N THR A 175 0.58 11.67 8.97
CA THR A 175 -0.42 11.42 10.01
C THR A 175 -1.85 11.38 9.43
N ASP A 176 -2.21 12.31 8.55
CA ASP A 176 -3.51 12.28 7.86
C ASP A 176 -3.67 10.99 7.03
N GLN A 177 -2.62 10.53 6.35
CA GLN A 177 -2.64 9.28 5.58
C GLN A 177 -2.86 8.06 6.47
N LEU A 178 -2.17 7.97 7.60
CA LEU A 178 -2.33 6.89 8.57
C LEU A 178 -3.75 6.80 9.13
N VAL A 179 -4.30 7.95 9.52
CA VAL A 179 -5.68 8.06 10.02
C VAL A 179 -6.68 7.68 8.92
N GLY A 180 -6.49 8.18 7.70
CA GLY A 180 -7.32 7.83 6.56
C GLY A 180 -7.28 6.35 6.21
N ASP A 181 -6.10 5.72 6.26
CA ASP A 181 -5.96 4.30 5.97
C ASP A 181 -6.60 3.44 7.07
N LEU A 182 -6.44 3.81 8.35
CA LEU A 182 -7.07 3.12 9.47
C LEU A 182 -8.60 3.22 9.42
N GLN A 183 -9.17 4.36 9.02
CA GLN A 183 -10.61 4.46 8.80
C GLN A 183 -11.10 3.40 7.79
N ARG A 184 -10.35 3.18 6.72
CA ARG A 184 -10.70 2.18 5.70
C ARG A 184 -10.60 0.76 6.27
N VAL A 185 -9.61 0.47 7.11
CA VAL A 185 -9.50 -0.81 7.82
C VAL A 185 -10.76 -1.07 8.68
N ILE A 186 -11.28 -0.04 9.35
CA ILE A 186 -12.46 -0.13 10.22
C ILE A 186 -13.78 -0.21 9.43
N GLU A 187 -13.91 0.58 8.35
CA GLU A 187 -15.20 0.79 7.68
C GLU A 187 -15.43 -0.14 6.47
N TYR A 188 -14.38 -0.51 5.73
CA TYR A 188 -14.50 -1.37 4.54
C TYR A 188 -15.14 -2.74 4.79
N PRO A 189 -14.94 -3.42 5.93
CA PRO A 189 -15.64 -4.66 6.22
C PRO A 189 -17.16 -4.51 6.23
N LYS A 190 -17.68 -3.39 6.77
CA LYS A 190 -19.12 -3.07 6.83
C LYS A 190 -19.71 -2.85 5.43
N LEU A 191 -18.89 -2.40 4.50
CA LEU A 191 -19.25 -2.18 3.09
C LEU A 191 -19.01 -3.41 2.21
N GLY A 192 -18.47 -4.50 2.77
CA GLY A 192 -18.15 -5.73 2.03
C GLY A 192 -16.89 -5.65 1.18
N PHE A 193 -16.04 -4.64 1.36
CA PHE A 193 -14.82 -4.44 0.58
C PHE A 193 -13.58 -5.13 1.17
N ALA A 194 -13.58 -5.47 2.45
CA ALA A 194 -12.48 -6.14 3.14
C ALA A 194 -13.00 -7.16 4.16
N ILE A 195 -12.13 -8.03 4.66
CA ILE A 195 -12.41 -8.80 5.89
C ILE A 195 -12.19 -7.93 7.13
N GLU A 196 -12.89 -8.24 8.22
CA GLU A 196 -12.72 -7.55 9.50
C GLU A 196 -11.29 -7.70 10.03
N GLN A 197 -10.79 -6.66 10.67
CA GLN A 197 -9.50 -6.64 11.36
C GLN A 197 -9.76 -6.26 12.82
N ASP A 198 -9.17 -7.01 13.74
CA ASP A 198 -9.25 -6.68 15.17
C ASP A 198 -8.34 -5.47 15.44
N VAL A 199 -8.96 -4.32 15.72
CA VAL A 199 -8.26 -3.07 16.01
C VAL A 199 -8.20 -2.90 17.52
N PRO A 200 -6.99 -2.92 18.13
CA PRO A 200 -6.84 -2.74 19.58
C PRO A 200 -7.40 -1.42 20.09
N GLU A 201 -7.84 -1.40 21.35
CA GLU A 201 -8.47 -0.23 21.99
C GLU A 201 -7.56 1.00 22.00
N ASP A 202 -6.25 0.82 22.20
CA ASP A 202 -5.27 1.90 22.20
C ASP A 202 -5.06 2.49 20.79
N VAL A 203 -5.06 1.66 19.74
CA VAL A 203 -5.04 2.09 18.34
C VAL A 203 -6.32 2.87 18.00
N HIS A 204 -7.48 2.40 18.45
CA HIS A 204 -8.75 3.10 18.31
C HIS A 204 -8.74 4.46 19.03
N ALA A 205 -8.26 4.52 20.27
CA ALA A 205 -8.16 5.75 21.03
C ALA A 205 -7.18 6.76 20.39
N ALA A 206 -6.05 6.27 19.85
CA ALA A 206 -5.10 7.10 19.10
C ALA A 206 -5.75 7.68 17.82
N TYR A 207 -6.50 6.86 17.09
CA TYR A 207 -7.28 7.29 15.92
C TYR A 207 -8.28 8.40 16.26
N GLU A 208 -9.11 8.21 17.30
CA GLU A 208 -10.09 9.20 17.72
C GLU A 208 -9.44 10.50 18.21
N SER A 209 -8.33 10.41 18.94
CA SER A 209 -7.59 11.57 19.43
C SER A 209 -6.98 12.39 18.27
N LEU A 210 -6.41 11.72 17.27
CA LEU A 210 -5.86 12.40 16.09
C LEU A 210 -6.97 13.02 15.23
N LEU A 211 -8.11 12.33 15.07
CA LEU A 211 -9.27 12.92 14.43
C LEU A 211 -9.75 14.20 15.13
N ALA A 212 -9.90 14.16 16.45
CA ALA A 212 -10.31 15.32 17.24
C ALA A 212 -9.29 16.48 17.14
N ALA A 213 -8.02 16.18 16.86
CA ALA A 213 -6.97 17.17 16.65
C ALA A 213 -6.91 17.74 15.21
N GLY A 214 -7.77 17.26 14.29
CA GLY A 214 -7.92 17.76 12.92
C GLY A 214 -7.05 17.04 11.88
N PHE A 215 -6.68 15.78 12.11
CA PHE A 215 -5.98 14.95 11.12
C PHE A 215 -6.96 14.18 10.21
N ASP A 216 -7.78 14.90 9.44
CA ASP A 216 -8.96 14.36 8.75
C ASP A 216 -8.91 14.48 7.21
N SER A 217 -7.83 15.01 6.64
CA SER A 217 -7.77 15.38 5.21
C SER A 217 -7.82 14.20 4.24
N ARG A 218 -7.59 12.97 4.73
CA ARG A 218 -7.57 11.72 3.93
C ARG A 218 -8.71 10.75 4.26
N LEU A 219 -9.69 11.20 5.06
CA LEU A 219 -10.88 10.42 5.35
C LEU A 219 -11.74 10.22 4.10
N LEU A 220 -12.45 9.09 4.09
CA LEU A 220 -13.58 8.87 3.22
C LEU A 220 -14.73 9.81 3.62
N LYS A 221 -15.43 10.31 2.62
CA LYS A 221 -16.77 10.85 2.81
C LYS A 221 -17.73 9.66 2.78
N LEU A 222 -18.16 9.23 3.97
CA LEU A 222 -19.18 8.19 4.15
C LEU A 222 -20.58 8.77 4.01
#